data_AF-A0A7R8ZE50-F1
#
_entry.id   AF-A0A7R8ZE50-F1
#
_cell.length_a   1.000
_cell.length_b   1.000
_cell.length_c   1.000
_cell.angle_alpha   90.00
_cell.angle_beta   90.00
_cell.angle_gamma   90.00
#
_symmetry.space_group_name_H-M   'P 1'
#
loop_
_entity.id
_entity.type
_entity.pdbx_description
1 polymer ?
#
loop_
_entity_poly.entity_id
_entity_poly.type
_entity_poly.pdbx_seq_one_letter_code
_entity_poly.pdbx_strand_id
1 'polypeptide(L)'
;MQASCVAGCVHQGVYHASGSQWKDPTDPCRVFTCKAGVATESNIQCYTPCLNPVSPSPSQCCAVCPGCRINGQEVAREKEVTIPEDPCLKCHCENGLMTCTKEACPVLHCPKDRIVTVLGECCQQCNGSRRLIEPPKGSCMLGSAIHLAG
;
A
#
# COMPACT_ATOMS: atom_id res chain seq x y z
N MET A 1 15.61 33.27 -34.92
CA MET A 1 14.68 32.20 -34.48
C MET A 1 14.11 31.55 -35.72
N GLN A 2 14.47 30.29 -36.00
CA GLN A 2 13.95 29.55 -37.16
C GLN A 2 12.56 29.02 -36.84
N ALA A 3 11.53 29.52 -37.53
CA ALA A 3 10.21 28.92 -37.51
C ALA A 3 10.25 27.68 -38.42
N SER A 4 10.34 26.50 -37.80
CA SER A 4 10.26 25.24 -38.54
C SER A 4 8.79 24.91 -38.79
N CYS A 5 8.32 25.08 -40.03
CA CYS A 5 6.99 24.64 -40.45
C CYS A 5 7.01 23.12 -40.65
N VAL A 6 6.42 22.39 -39.71
CA VAL A 6 6.31 20.92 -39.79
C VAL A 6 4.91 20.56 -40.28
N ALA A 7 4.81 19.69 -41.29
CA ALA A 7 3.54 19.25 -41.85
C ALA A 7 2.66 18.57 -40.78
N GLY A 8 1.39 18.99 -40.70
CA GLY A 8 0.35 18.31 -39.92
C GLY A 8 -0.33 17.18 -40.69
N CYS A 9 -1.21 16.45 -40.03
CA CYS A 9 -1.94 15.32 -40.57
C CYS A 9 -3.42 15.65 -40.75
N VAL A 10 -4.09 14.96 -41.67
CA VAL A 10 -5.56 15.01 -41.79
C VAL A 10 -6.10 13.60 -41.58
N HIS A 11 -6.98 13.43 -40.58
CA HIS A 11 -7.60 12.16 -40.24
C HIS A 11 -9.12 12.35 -40.14
N GLN A 12 -9.90 11.55 -40.87
CA GLN A 12 -11.37 11.68 -40.96
C GLN A 12 -11.85 13.12 -41.27
N GLY A 13 -11.08 13.85 -42.08
CA GLY A 13 -11.37 15.25 -42.44
C GLY A 13 -10.97 16.30 -41.40
N VAL A 14 -10.41 15.90 -40.25
CA VAL A 14 -9.95 16.79 -39.19
C VAL A 14 -8.44 17.00 -39.27
N TYR A 15 -7.99 18.25 -39.13
CA TYR A 15 -6.57 18.60 -39.10
C TYR A 15 -5.96 18.40 -37.71
N HIS A 16 -4.78 17.78 -37.67
CA HIS A 16 -3.99 17.52 -36.48
C HIS A 16 -2.57 18.06 -36.65
N ALA A 17 -2.13 18.92 -35.73
CA ALA A 17 -0.77 19.47 -35.78
C ALA A 17 0.30 18.36 -35.62
N SER A 18 1.46 18.54 -36.23
CA SER A 18 2.60 17.65 -35.99
C SER A 18 2.96 17.62 -34.50
N GLY A 19 3.15 16.41 -33.95
CA GLY A 19 3.41 16.17 -32.53
C GLY A 19 2.17 15.87 -31.70
N SER A 20 0.96 16.04 -32.25
CA SER A 20 -0.29 15.72 -31.57
C SER A 20 -0.54 14.21 -31.47
N GLN A 21 -1.33 13.84 -30.46
CA GLN A 21 -1.84 12.49 -30.24
C GLN A 21 -3.32 12.57 -29.87
N TRP A 22 -4.13 11.68 -30.41
CA TRP A 22 -5.57 11.61 -30.12
C TRP A 22 -6.05 10.15 -30.11
N LYS A 23 -7.22 9.93 -29.52
CA LYS A 23 -7.88 8.61 -29.45
C LYS A 23 -9.03 8.54 -30.43
N ASP A 24 -9.36 7.32 -30.86
CA ASP A 24 -10.59 7.09 -31.61
C ASP A 24 -11.83 7.31 -30.70
N PRO A 25 -12.87 8.01 -31.16
CA PRO A 25 -14.09 8.23 -30.36
C PRO A 25 -14.90 6.96 -30.07
N THR A 26 -14.74 5.92 -30.88
CA THR A 26 -15.46 4.65 -30.80
C THR A 26 -14.61 3.53 -30.19
N ASP A 27 -13.29 3.66 -30.24
CA ASP A 27 -12.33 2.71 -29.69
C ASP A 27 -11.27 3.43 -28.84
N PRO A 28 -11.44 3.52 -27.49
CA PRO A 28 -10.51 4.23 -26.63
C PRO A 28 -9.10 3.59 -26.56
N CYS A 29 -8.94 2.37 -27.10
CA CYS A 29 -7.65 1.68 -27.21
C CYS A 29 -6.89 2.05 -28.48
N ARG A 30 -7.56 2.63 -29.49
CA ARG A 30 -6.92 3.07 -30.72
C ARG A 30 -6.42 4.49 -30.58
N VAL A 31 -5.12 4.66 -30.75
CA VAL A 31 -4.41 5.93 -30.59
C VAL A 31 -3.70 6.30 -31.87
N PHE A 32 -3.91 7.53 -32.32
CA PHE A 32 -3.25 8.09 -33.48
C PHE A 32 -2.21 9.12 -33.04
N THR A 33 -1.05 9.10 -33.66
CA THR A 33 0.00 10.10 -33.46
C THR A 33 0.36 10.72 -34.80
N CYS A 34 0.38 12.06 -34.86
CA CYS A 34 0.84 12.77 -36.05
C CYS A 34 2.31 13.17 -35.90
N LYS A 35 3.17 12.75 -36.84
CA LYS A 35 4.55 13.22 -36.92
C LYS A 35 4.89 13.56 -38.36
N ALA A 36 5.18 14.85 -38.59
CA ALA A 36 5.66 15.36 -39.88
C ALA A 36 4.80 14.92 -41.08
N GLY A 37 3.47 15.04 -40.94
CA GLY A 37 2.51 14.70 -41.99
C GLY A 37 2.08 13.24 -42.03
N VAL A 38 2.71 12.37 -41.23
CA VAL A 38 2.36 10.95 -41.15
C VAL A 38 1.52 10.70 -39.90
N ALA A 39 0.30 10.20 -40.10
CA ALA A 39 -0.55 9.69 -39.03
C ALA A 39 -0.26 8.20 -38.82
N THR A 40 0.18 7.83 -37.62
CA THR A 40 0.41 6.44 -37.24
C THR A 40 -0.66 6.00 -36.27
N GLU A 41 -1.33 4.89 -36.60
CA GLU A 41 -2.24 4.19 -35.70
C GLU A 41 -1.47 3.23 -34.81
N SER A 42 -1.85 3.18 -33.53
CA SER A 42 -1.33 2.26 -32.54
C SER A 42 -2.47 1.76 -31.65
N ASN A 43 -2.32 0.56 -31.11
CA ASN A 43 -3.30 -0.03 -30.22
C ASN A 43 -2.70 -0.20 -28.82
N ILE A 44 -3.42 0.27 -27.80
CA ILE A 44 -3.03 0.13 -26.40
C ILE A 44 -3.21 -1.33 -25.98
N GLN A 45 -2.13 -1.95 -25.51
CA GLN A 45 -2.15 -3.28 -24.91
C GLN A 45 -2.06 -3.15 -23.38
N CYS A 46 -3.09 -3.60 -22.69
CA CYS A 46 -3.20 -3.44 -21.24
C CYS A 46 -2.65 -4.68 -20.52
N TYR A 47 -1.89 -4.45 -19.45
CA TYR A 47 -1.50 -5.46 -18.48
C TYR A 47 -2.03 -5.06 -17.10
N THR A 48 -2.87 -5.89 -16.50
CA THR A 48 -3.59 -5.56 -15.26
C THR A 48 -3.44 -6.71 -14.26
N PRO A 49 -2.34 -6.75 -13.49
CA PRO A 49 -2.00 -7.87 -12.61
C PRO A 49 -2.74 -7.79 -11.27
N CYS A 50 -4.07 -7.83 -11.28
CA CYS A 50 -4.88 -7.91 -10.07
C CYS A 50 -5.94 -9.00 -10.18
N LEU A 51 -6.37 -9.51 -9.02
CA LEU A 51 -7.31 -10.63 -8.91
C LEU A 51 -8.70 -10.29 -9.46
N ASN A 52 -9.14 -9.04 -9.30
CA ASN A 52 -10.48 -8.58 -9.70
C ASN A 52 -10.42 -7.20 -10.36
N PRO A 53 -9.98 -7.10 -11.62
CA PRO A 53 -9.94 -5.83 -12.33
C PRO A 53 -11.36 -5.30 -12.58
N VAL A 54 -11.53 -3.98 -12.43
CA VAL A 54 -12.80 -3.30 -12.75
C VAL A 54 -12.80 -2.93 -14.22
N SER A 55 -13.87 -3.29 -14.93
CA SER A 55 -14.05 -2.97 -16.34
C SER A 55 -13.88 -1.48 -16.61
N PRO A 56 -13.19 -1.08 -17.69
CA PRO A 56 -13.01 0.32 -18.03
C PRO A 56 -14.34 1.00 -18.36
N SER A 57 -14.40 2.31 -18.13
CA SER A 57 -15.48 3.15 -18.64
C SER A 57 -15.41 3.27 -20.17
N PRO A 58 -16.49 3.70 -20.85
CA PRO A 58 -16.49 3.83 -22.32
C PRO A 58 -15.38 4.73 -22.90
N SER A 59 -14.84 5.66 -22.11
CA SER A 59 -13.77 6.57 -22.52
C SER A 59 -12.36 6.06 -22.21
N GLN A 60 -12.24 4.91 -21.53
CA GLN A 60 -10.98 4.35 -21.06
C GLN A 60 -10.72 3.01 -21.75
N CYS A 61 -9.46 2.76 -22.12
CA CYS A 61 -9.10 1.49 -22.76
C CYS A 61 -8.89 0.37 -21.74
N CYS A 62 -8.13 0.66 -20.67
CA CYS A 62 -7.64 -0.37 -19.76
C CYS A 62 -8.47 -0.47 -18.50
N ALA A 63 -8.71 -1.72 -18.07
CA ALA A 63 -9.27 -2.02 -16.76
C ALA A 63 -8.39 -1.47 -15.63
N VAL A 64 -9.03 -1.12 -14.52
CA VAL A 64 -8.36 -0.51 -13.36
C VAL A 64 -8.42 -1.48 -12.19
N CYS A 65 -7.32 -1.64 -11.47
CA CYS A 65 -7.34 -2.41 -10.23
C CYS A 65 -8.07 -1.63 -9.14
N PRO A 66 -9.12 -2.21 -8.53
CA PRO A 66 -9.81 -1.56 -7.43
C PRO A 66 -8.87 -1.45 -6.22
N GLY A 67 -9.17 -0.48 -5.36
CA GLY A 67 -8.64 -0.50 -3.99
C GLY A 67 -9.26 -1.65 -3.18
N CYS A 68 -8.79 -1.84 -1.96
CA CYS A 68 -9.37 -2.80 -1.04
C CYS A 68 -10.43 -2.11 -0.17
N ARG A 69 -11.31 -2.89 0.47
CA ARG A 69 -12.28 -2.38 1.45
C ARG A 69 -12.05 -3.02 2.80
N ILE A 70 -12.01 -2.22 3.86
CA ILE A 70 -11.96 -2.68 5.25
C ILE A 70 -13.01 -1.93 6.07
N ASN A 71 -13.91 -2.65 6.73
CA ASN A 71 -15.00 -2.09 7.54
C ASN A 71 -15.81 -0.97 6.84
N GLY A 72 -16.00 -1.14 5.52
CA GLY A 72 -16.72 -0.18 4.67
C GLY A 72 -15.88 0.97 4.13
N GLN A 73 -14.63 1.11 4.56
CA GLN A 73 -13.70 2.17 4.14
C GLN A 73 -12.82 1.70 2.98
N GLU A 74 -12.64 2.55 1.97
CA GLU A 74 -11.76 2.27 0.84
C GLU A 74 -10.29 2.52 1.19
N VAL A 75 -9.46 1.53 0.88
CA VAL A 75 -8.01 1.55 1.05
C VAL A 75 -7.39 1.58 -0.34
N ALA A 76 -6.62 2.63 -0.62
CA ALA A 76 -5.90 2.76 -1.88
C ALA A 76 -4.90 1.60 -2.07
N ARG A 77 -4.49 1.37 -3.31
CA ARG A 77 -3.46 0.38 -3.63
C ARG A 77 -2.14 0.71 -2.93
N GLU A 78 -1.41 -0.34 -2.57
CA GLU A 78 -0.09 -0.29 -1.91
C GLU A 78 -0.10 0.47 -0.58
N LYS A 79 -1.26 0.52 0.08
CA LYS A 79 -1.44 1.21 1.35
C LYS A 79 -1.52 0.22 2.49
N GLU A 80 -0.71 0.47 3.51
CA GLU A 80 -0.85 -0.16 4.82
C GLU A 80 -1.83 0.66 5.68
N VAL A 81 -2.72 -0.06 6.38
CA VAL A 81 -3.67 0.52 7.31
C VAL A 81 -3.64 -0.26 8.62
N THR A 82 -3.53 0.48 9.72
CA THR A 82 -3.80 -0.02 11.06
C THR A 82 -5.27 0.21 11.36
N ILE A 83 -5.92 -0.79 11.95
CA ILE A 83 -7.32 -0.71 12.30
C ILE A 83 -7.46 0.01 13.65
N PRO A 84 -8.20 1.13 13.75
CA PRO A 84 -8.33 1.87 15.01
C PRO A 84 -8.91 1.03 16.15
N GLU A 85 -9.84 0.11 15.85
CA GLU A 85 -10.43 -0.80 16.83
C GLU A 85 -9.52 -1.97 17.23
N ASP A 86 -8.49 -2.30 16.45
CA ASP A 86 -7.50 -3.32 16.78
C ASP A 86 -6.09 -2.86 16.33
N PRO A 87 -5.34 -2.14 17.20
CA PRO A 87 -4.01 -1.61 16.86
C PRO A 87 -2.99 -2.70 16.57
N CYS A 88 -3.27 -3.96 16.92
CA CYS A 88 -2.43 -5.11 16.60
C CYS A 88 -2.69 -5.67 15.20
N LEU A 89 -3.77 -5.24 14.53
CA LEU A 89 -4.13 -5.71 13.19
C LEU A 89 -3.64 -4.69 12.15
N LYS A 90 -2.69 -5.12 11.33
CA LYS A 90 -2.15 -4.35 10.20
C LYS A 90 -2.55 -5.02 8.91
N CYS A 91 -3.15 -4.27 8.01
CA CYS A 91 -3.60 -4.76 6.71
C CYS A 91 -2.91 -4.01 5.59
N HIS A 92 -2.51 -4.74 4.55
CA HIS A 92 -1.88 -4.22 3.35
C HIS A 92 -2.76 -4.54 2.14
N CYS A 93 -3.05 -3.51 1.34
CA CYS A 93 -3.78 -3.69 0.08
C CYS A 93 -2.81 -3.78 -1.10
N GLU A 94 -2.70 -4.96 -1.69
CA GLU A 94 -1.86 -5.20 -2.87
C GLU A 94 -2.69 -5.76 -4.00
N ASN A 95 -2.71 -5.10 -5.17
CA ASN A 95 -3.41 -5.62 -6.36
C ASN A 95 -4.89 -6.01 -6.10
N GLY A 96 -5.59 -5.25 -5.26
CA GLY A 96 -6.98 -5.50 -4.89
C GLY A 96 -7.17 -6.67 -3.90
N LEU A 97 -6.09 -7.25 -3.40
CA LEU A 97 -6.07 -8.24 -2.33
C LEU A 97 -5.71 -7.56 -1.01
N MET A 98 -6.59 -7.72 -0.01
CA MET A 98 -6.28 -7.31 1.36
C MET A 98 -5.59 -8.45 2.09
N THR A 99 -4.37 -8.22 2.56
CA THR A 99 -3.64 -9.15 3.41
C THR A 99 -3.52 -8.54 4.80
N CYS A 100 -4.03 -9.22 5.82
CA CYS A 100 -3.98 -8.75 7.20
C CYS A 100 -3.08 -9.64 8.06
N THR A 101 -2.31 -9.01 8.94
CA THR A 101 -1.43 -9.67 9.91
C THR A 101 -1.76 -9.15 11.29
N LYS A 102 -1.87 -10.06 12.26
CA LYS A 102 -2.12 -9.73 13.65
C LYS A 102 -0.85 -9.93 14.46
N GLU A 103 -0.37 -8.87 15.06
CA GLU A 103 0.77 -8.90 15.97
C GLU A 103 0.38 -9.58 17.29
N ALA A 104 1.21 -10.51 17.75
CA ALA A 104 1.02 -11.19 19.02
C ALA A 104 1.82 -10.48 20.12
N CYS A 105 1.15 -10.14 21.22
CA CYS A 105 1.82 -9.44 22.31
C CYS A 105 2.65 -10.37 23.20
N PRO A 106 3.79 -9.87 23.74
CA PRO A 106 4.63 -10.65 24.63
C PRO A 106 3.92 -10.91 25.96
N VAL A 107 4.30 -12.02 26.61
CA VAL A 107 3.88 -12.30 27.99
C VAL A 107 4.62 -11.36 28.94
N LEU A 108 3.89 -10.57 29.70
CA LEU A 108 4.46 -9.63 30.66
C LEU A 108 4.80 -10.33 31.97
N HIS A 109 6.03 -10.09 32.45
CA HIS A 109 6.54 -10.60 33.72
C HIS A 109 6.46 -9.53 34.82
N CYS A 110 5.28 -8.94 35.01
CA CYS A 110 5.02 -8.00 36.11
C CYS A 110 3.64 -8.26 36.73
N PRO A 111 3.44 -7.83 37.99
CA PRO A 111 2.13 -7.83 38.63
C PRO A 111 1.08 -7.08 37.80
N LYS A 112 -0.19 -7.50 37.86
CA LYS A 112 -1.30 -6.94 37.06
C LYS A 112 -1.49 -5.43 37.27
N ASP A 113 -1.22 -4.94 38.49
CA ASP A 113 -1.26 -3.53 38.87
C ASP A 113 -0.20 -2.66 38.16
N ARG A 114 0.83 -3.28 37.58
CA ARG A 114 1.88 -2.60 36.82
C ARG A 114 1.72 -2.69 35.32
N ILE A 115 0.70 -3.38 34.82
CA ILE A 115 0.44 -3.49 33.39
C ILE A 115 -0.26 -2.22 32.92
N VAL A 116 0.29 -1.57 31.90
CA VAL A 116 -0.24 -0.32 31.34
C VAL A 116 -0.49 -0.50 29.85
N THR A 117 -1.67 -0.06 29.41
CA THR A 117 -2.03 0.04 27.99
C THR A 117 -1.85 1.49 27.55
N VAL A 118 -1.02 1.71 26.54
CA VAL A 118 -0.83 3.03 25.93
C VAL A 118 -1.80 3.20 24.78
N LEU A 119 -2.46 4.36 24.69
CA LEU A 119 -3.43 4.61 23.64
C LEU A 119 -2.75 4.62 22.26
N GLY A 120 -3.26 3.81 21.33
CA GLY A 120 -2.72 3.68 19.98
C GLY A 120 -1.62 2.62 19.83
N GLU A 121 -1.09 2.07 20.92
CA GLU A 121 -0.13 0.98 20.87
C GLU A 121 -0.84 -0.38 20.83
N CYS A 122 -0.28 -1.33 20.07
CA CYS A 122 -0.79 -2.70 20.04
C CYS A 122 -0.63 -3.39 21.40
N CYS A 123 0.58 -3.33 21.98
CA CYS A 123 0.92 -4.14 23.14
C CYS A 123 1.01 -3.37 24.45
N GLN A 124 0.54 -4.04 25.51
CA GLN A 124 0.66 -3.59 26.89
C GLN A 124 2.12 -3.64 27.33
N GLN A 125 2.49 -2.76 28.26
CA GLN A 125 3.84 -2.65 28.78
C GLN A 125 3.83 -2.67 30.32
N CYS A 126 4.92 -3.15 30.92
CA CYS A 126 5.11 -3.03 32.35
C CYS A 126 5.60 -1.63 32.72
N ASN A 127 4.92 -0.99 33.67
CA ASN A 127 5.39 0.25 34.27
C ASN A 127 6.45 -0.05 35.36
N GLY A 128 7.63 0.55 35.20
CA GLY A 128 8.80 0.36 36.06
C GLY A 128 9.92 -0.45 35.41
N SER A 129 11.09 -0.46 36.04
CA SER A 129 12.28 -1.15 35.55
C SER A 129 12.57 -2.42 36.36
N ARG A 130 12.79 -3.55 35.67
CA ARG A 130 13.32 -4.76 36.30
C ARG A 130 14.80 -4.53 36.62
N ARG A 131 15.15 -4.51 37.91
CA ARG A 131 16.55 -4.65 38.32
C ARG A 131 16.86 -6.13 38.47
N LEU A 132 17.77 -6.63 37.64
CA LEU A 132 18.45 -7.89 37.93
C LEU A 132 19.37 -7.62 39.12
N ILE A 133 18.99 -8.11 40.29
CA ILE A 133 19.85 -8.08 41.46
C ILE A 133 20.74 -9.32 41.34
N GLU A 134 22.01 -9.11 41.00
CA GLU A 134 22.99 -10.19 41.03
C GLU A 134 23.22 -10.59 42.49
N PRO A 135 22.99 -11.86 42.86
CA PRO A 135 23.31 -12.32 44.19
C PRO A 135 24.83 -12.26 44.43
N PRO A 136 25.29 -12.09 45.68
CA PRO A 136 26.70 -12.22 46.03
C PRO A 136 27.33 -13.50 45.46
N LYS A 137 28.62 -13.46 45.12
CA LYS A 137 29.33 -14.65 44.62
C LYS A 137 29.19 -15.82 45.60
N GLY A 138 28.81 -16.98 45.07
CA GLY A 138 28.51 -18.16 45.90
C GLY A 138 27.13 -18.13 46.55
N SER A 139 26.16 -17.40 45.98
CA SER A 139 24.77 -17.42 46.45
C SER A 139 23.75 -17.39 45.30
N CYS A 140 22.53 -17.83 45.57
CA CYS A 140 21.38 -17.79 44.67
C CYS A 140 20.19 -17.10 45.33
N MET A 141 19.32 -16.49 44.51
CA MET A 141 18.07 -15.89 44.97
C MET A 141 16.91 -16.88 44.80
N LEU A 142 16.18 -17.18 45.87
CA LEU A 142 14.95 -17.97 45.83
C LEU A 142 13.80 -17.10 46.36
N GLY A 143 12.94 -16.63 45.45
CA GLY A 143 11.95 -15.60 45.77
C GLY A 143 12.62 -14.27 46.13
N SER A 144 12.44 -13.81 47.37
CA SER A 144 13.04 -12.59 47.92
C SER A 144 14.21 -12.86 48.88
N ALA A 145 14.61 -14.13 49.08
CA ALA A 145 15.69 -14.52 49.97
C ALA A 145 16.97 -14.91 49.21
N ILE A 146 18.13 -14.62 49.82
CA ILE A 146 19.46 -15.05 49.33
C ILE A 146 19.87 -16.31 50.08
N HIS A 147 20.29 -17.33 49.34
CA HIS A 147 20.79 -18.60 49.85
C HIS A 147 22.23 -18.80 49.40
N LEU A 148 23.10 -19.22 50.32
CA LEU A 148 24.48 -19.58 49.96
C LEU A 148 24.47 -20.88 49.15
N ALA A 149 25.19 -20.89 48.03
CA ALA A 149 25.49 -22.10 47.28
C ALA A 149 26.50 -22.89 48.12
N GLY A 150 26.06 -24.03 48.66
CA GLY A 150 26.90 -24.97 49.41
C GLY A 150 27.94 -25.65 48.52
#